data_AF-A0AAN6DBU4-F1
#
_entry.id   AF-A0AAN6DBU4-F1
#
_cell.length_a   1.000
_cell.length_b   1.000
_cell.length_c   1.000
_cell.angle_alpha   90.00
_cell.angle_beta   90.00
_cell.angle_gamma   90.00
#
_symmetry.space_group_name_H-M   'P 1'
#
loop_
_entity.id
_entity.type
_entity.pdbx_description
1 polymer ?
#
loop_
_entity_poly.entity_id
_entity_poly.type
_entity_poly.pdbx_seq_one_letter_code
_entity_poly.pdbx_strand_id
1 'polypeptide(L)'
;MRLFTLLPPKEIVKKTTSSKKVDAPPPSADKSRAKKNKKPSVTGNEAGLKFKNQNPDVEPPKSTERRTAKSKNYDRHSKSGKTETAKSQKTKLGDEAEAQIEAEADAAEELAAEEEEEAEKPVYKTLDDYFSELQLQQEGLAAQPKRAPNAGAEDKWSNAELLVKEREVFIPPTSVKQTKQKAKKAKQYVDVNVIVADEVRIPRERPARSSNTRGRGRAPRGKAPKSAAPKIELNDKNFPAL
;
A
#
# COMPACT_ATOMS: atom_id res chain seq x y z
N MET A 1 -47.18 29.05 -68.49
CA MET A 1 -46.42 27.77 -68.45
C MET A 1 -47.34 26.67 -67.94
N ARG A 2 -47.79 25.74 -68.79
CA ARG A 2 -48.65 24.63 -68.36
C ARG A 2 -47.77 23.51 -67.80
N LEU A 3 -47.89 23.24 -66.50
CA LEU A 3 -47.31 22.08 -65.85
C LEU A 3 -48.07 20.83 -66.34
N PHE A 4 -47.43 20.02 -67.19
CA PHE A 4 -47.92 18.67 -67.47
C PHE A 4 -47.73 17.83 -66.21
N THR A 5 -48.83 17.52 -65.54
CA THR A 5 -48.85 16.49 -64.49
C THR A 5 -48.55 15.15 -65.13
N LEU A 6 -47.35 14.61 -64.87
CA LEU A 6 -46.95 13.29 -65.29
C LEU A 6 -47.79 12.24 -64.53
N LEU A 7 -48.91 11.81 -65.12
CA LEU A 7 -49.64 10.64 -64.62
C LEU A 7 -48.81 9.38 -64.89
N PRO A 8 -48.78 8.40 -63.95
CA PRO A 8 -48.12 7.13 -64.20
C PRO A 8 -48.77 6.42 -65.40
N PRO A 9 -48.00 5.68 -66.22
CA PRO A 9 -48.53 4.97 -67.36
C PRO A 9 -49.48 3.84 -66.94
N LYS A 10 -50.39 3.47 -67.84
CA LYS A 10 -51.31 2.34 -67.62
C LYS A 10 -50.52 1.04 -67.48
N GLU A 11 -50.93 0.20 -66.53
CA GLU A 11 -50.33 -1.11 -66.31
C GLU A 11 -50.68 -2.06 -67.46
N ILE A 12 -49.64 -2.60 -68.13
CA ILE A 12 -49.78 -3.60 -69.18
C ILE A 12 -49.03 -4.85 -68.73
N VAL A 13 -49.77 -5.92 -68.43
CA VAL A 13 -49.20 -7.20 -67.95
C VAL A 13 -48.97 -8.14 -69.13
N LYS A 14 -47.73 -8.62 -69.29
CA LYS A 14 -47.38 -9.60 -70.32
C LYS A 14 -47.98 -10.97 -69.99
N LYS A 15 -48.84 -11.49 -70.86
CA LYS A 15 -49.35 -12.87 -70.76
C LYS A 15 -48.23 -13.87 -71.03
N THR A 16 -48.15 -14.93 -70.23
CA THR A 16 -47.19 -16.03 -70.41
C THR A 16 -47.92 -17.25 -70.98
N THR A 17 -47.22 -18.03 -71.81
CA THR A 17 -47.75 -19.28 -72.38
C THR A 17 -47.39 -20.51 -71.53
N SER A 18 -46.86 -20.29 -70.32
CA SER A 18 -46.43 -21.36 -69.43
C SER A 18 -47.64 -22.12 -68.90
N SER A 19 -47.64 -23.44 -69.06
CA SER A 19 -48.63 -24.34 -68.47
C SER A 19 -48.44 -24.57 -66.96
N LYS A 20 -47.36 -24.04 -66.36
CA LYS A 20 -46.99 -24.31 -64.96
C LYS A 20 -47.82 -23.44 -64.03
N LYS A 21 -48.46 -24.09 -63.05
CA LYS A 21 -49.35 -23.46 -62.06
C LYS A 21 -48.76 -23.46 -60.64
N VAL A 22 -47.67 -24.20 -60.45
CA VAL A 22 -46.99 -24.31 -59.15
C VAL A 22 -45.95 -23.20 -59.06
N ASP A 23 -45.97 -22.47 -57.94
CA ASP A 23 -44.93 -21.51 -57.58
C ASP A 23 -43.71 -22.25 -57.02
N ALA A 24 -43.02 -22.95 -57.91
CA ALA A 24 -41.78 -23.64 -57.61
C ALA A 24 -40.69 -23.18 -58.58
N PRO A 25 -39.46 -22.98 -58.10
CA PRO A 25 -38.35 -22.67 -58.97
C PRO A 25 -38.13 -23.83 -59.98
N PRO A 26 -37.65 -23.54 -61.20
CA PRO A 26 -37.37 -24.58 -62.17
C PRO A 26 -36.26 -25.51 -61.66
N PRO A 27 -36.18 -26.76 -62.16
CA PRO A 27 -35.15 -27.72 -61.75
C PRO A 27 -33.72 -27.24 -62.06
N SER A 28 -33.56 -26.26 -62.95
CA SER A 28 -32.28 -25.62 -63.23
C SER A 28 -31.75 -24.73 -62.09
N ALA A 29 -32.60 -24.29 -61.16
CA ALA A 29 -32.26 -23.42 -60.04
C ALA A 29 -31.69 -24.21 -58.84
N ASP A 30 -30.80 -25.16 -59.12
CA ASP A 30 -30.16 -25.98 -58.10
C ASP A 30 -28.94 -25.25 -57.48
N LYS A 31 -28.91 -25.16 -56.14
CA LYS A 31 -27.81 -24.57 -55.38
C LYS A 31 -26.51 -25.36 -55.51
N SER A 32 -26.58 -26.66 -55.84
CA SER A 32 -25.40 -27.51 -56.07
C SER A 32 -24.56 -27.07 -57.27
N ARG A 33 -25.20 -26.41 -58.26
CA ARG A 33 -24.57 -25.87 -59.47
C ARG A 33 -23.82 -24.55 -59.22
N ALA A 34 -23.84 -24.01 -57.99
CA ALA A 34 -23.13 -22.79 -57.64
C ALA A 34 -21.61 -22.99 -57.71
N LYS A 35 -20.91 -22.09 -58.40
CA LYS A 35 -19.45 -22.10 -58.52
C LYS A 35 -18.79 -21.66 -57.19
N LYS A 36 -18.40 -22.64 -56.36
CA LYS A 36 -17.81 -22.43 -55.01
C LYS A 36 -16.60 -21.49 -54.98
N ASN A 37 -15.72 -21.56 -55.99
CA ASN A 37 -14.49 -20.76 -56.07
C ASN A 37 -14.56 -19.73 -57.22
N LYS A 38 -15.73 -19.15 -57.49
CA LYS A 38 -15.79 -18.03 -58.43
C LYS A 38 -14.98 -16.88 -57.85
N LYS A 39 -13.91 -16.48 -58.54
CA LYS A 39 -13.14 -15.28 -58.18
C LYS A 39 -14.13 -14.14 -57.93
N PRO A 40 -14.03 -13.43 -56.78
CA PRO A 40 -14.94 -12.33 -56.50
C PRO A 40 -14.87 -11.36 -57.66
N SER A 41 -16.02 -11.02 -58.23
CA SER A 41 -16.09 -10.16 -59.43
C SER A 41 -15.58 -8.76 -59.16
N VAL A 42 -15.45 -8.39 -57.89
CA VAL A 42 -15.02 -7.08 -57.43
C VAL A 42 -14.25 -7.26 -56.12
N THR A 43 -13.13 -6.55 -55.96
CA THR A 43 -12.31 -6.53 -54.74
C THR A 43 -11.98 -5.08 -54.32
N GLY A 44 -11.44 -4.90 -53.11
CA GLY A 44 -10.99 -3.59 -52.62
C GLY A 44 -12.14 -2.59 -52.38
N ASN A 45 -11.89 -1.32 -52.71
CA ASN A 45 -12.82 -0.22 -52.46
C ASN A 45 -14.15 -0.39 -53.21
N GLU A 46 -14.10 -0.90 -54.45
CA GLU A 46 -15.28 -1.14 -55.28
C GLU A 46 -16.18 -2.23 -54.67
N ALA A 47 -15.59 -3.20 -53.97
CA ALA A 47 -16.35 -4.23 -53.26
C ALA A 47 -17.04 -3.63 -52.03
N GLY A 48 -16.39 -2.71 -51.32
CA GLY A 48 -16.98 -2.00 -50.19
C GLY A 48 -18.20 -1.16 -50.58
N LEU A 49 -18.16 -0.48 -51.74
CA LEU A 49 -19.28 0.31 -52.26
C LEU A 49 -20.46 -0.56 -52.72
N LYS A 50 -20.17 -1.72 -53.31
CA LYS A 50 -21.19 -2.67 -53.78
C LYS A 50 -21.72 -3.60 -52.67
N PHE A 51 -21.03 -3.68 -51.54
CA PHE A 51 -21.43 -4.51 -50.42
C PHE A 51 -22.64 -3.91 -49.70
N LYS A 52 -23.74 -4.67 -49.67
CA LYS A 52 -24.95 -4.29 -48.95
C LYS A 52 -24.87 -4.75 -47.51
N ASN A 53 -24.46 -3.87 -46.60
CA ASN A 53 -24.41 -4.16 -45.18
C ASN A 53 -25.83 -4.33 -44.60
N GLN A 54 -26.07 -5.44 -43.91
CA GLN A 54 -27.34 -5.75 -43.23
C GLN A 54 -27.29 -5.51 -41.71
N ASN A 55 -26.14 -5.06 -41.17
CA ASN A 55 -25.99 -4.79 -39.74
C ASN A 55 -27.03 -3.83 -39.13
N PRO A 56 -27.59 -2.80 -39.82
CA PRO A 56 -28.61 -1.96 -39.20
C PRO A 56 -29.94 -2.70 -38.93
N ASP A 57 -30.22 -3.77 -39.68
CA ASP A 57 -31.46 -4.55 -39.56
C ASP A 57 -31.31 -5.75 -38.60
N VAL A 58 -30.11 -5.95 -38.05
CA VAL A 58 -29.79 -7.07 -37.15
C VAL A 58 -29.82 -6.58 -35.70
N GLU A 59 -30.54 -7.29 -34.85
CA GLU A 59 -30.59 -7.01 -33.41
C GLU A 59 -29.19 -7.11 -32.76
N PRO A 60 -28.86 -6.21 -31.82
CA PRO A 60 -27.58 -6.26 -31.13
C PRO A 60 -27.46 -7.52 -30.26
N PRO A 61 -26.25 -8.07 -30.09
CA PRO A 61 -26.06 -9.23 -29.24
C PRO A 61 -26.34 -8.88 -27.76
N LYS A 62 -27.02 -9.80 -27.07
CA LYS A 62 -27.44 -9.68 -25.65
C LYS A 62 -26.30 -9.46 -24.65
N SER A 63 -25.05 -9.72 -25.05
CA SER A 63 -23.85 -9.53 -24.21
C SER A 63 -23.34 -8.09 -24.15
N THR A 64 -23.90 -7.18 -24.96
CA THR A 64 -23.46 -5.77 -25.02
C THR A 64 -24.05 -4.89 -23.91
N GLU A 65 -25.00 -5.43 -23.14
CA GLU A 65 -25.56 -4.74 -21.99
C GLU A 65 -24.47 -4.54 -20.93
N ARG A 66 -24.27 -3.28 -20.51
CA ARG A 66 -23.35 -2.95 -19.43
C ARG A 66 -23.86 -3.61 -18.15
N ARG A 67 -23.17 -4.64 -17.69
CA ARG A 67 -23.48 -5.33 -16.43
C ARG A 67 -23.50 -4.32 -15.29
N THR A 68 -24.65 -4.17 -14.62
CA THR A 68 -24.77 -3.35 -13.42
C THR A 68 -23.87 -3.90 -12.31
N ALA A 69 -23.39 -3.02 -11.43
CA ALA A 69 -22.54 -3.42 -10.31
C ALA A 69 -23.26 -4.49 -9.47
N LYS A 70 -22.49 -5.45 -8.94
CA LYS A 70 -23.05 -6.53 -8.10
C LYS A 70 -23.80 -5.91 -6.92
N SER A 71 -25.02 -6.38 -6.65
CA SER A 71 -25.91 -5.84 -5.61
C SER A 71 -25.20 -5.73 -4.25
N LYS A 72 -25.29 -4.57 -3.60
CA LYS A 72 -24.73 -4.32 -2.26
C LYS A 72 -25.56 -4.93 -1.12
N ASN A 73 -26.66 -5.61 -1.43
CA ASN A 73 -27.59 -6.16 -0.45
C ASN A 73 -26.93 -7.12 0.56
N TYR A 74 -25.80 -7.74 0.18
CA TYR A 74 -25.08 -8.70 1.02
C TYR A 74 -23.77 -8.16 1.60
N ASP A 75 -23.56 -6.84 1.60
CA ASP A 75 -22.31 -6.23 2.08
C ASP A 75 -22.16 -6.33 3.61
N ARG A 76 -23.27 -6.22 4.35
CA ARG A 76 -23.27 -6.40 5.81
C ARG A 76 -23.23 -7.86 6.26
N HIS A 77 -23.35 -8.81 5.32
CA HIS A 77 -23.38 -10.23 5.63
C HIS A 77 -21.98 -10.82 5.40
N SER A 78 -21.35 -11.29 6.46
CA SER A 78 -20.04 -11.93 6.34
C SER A 78 -20.13 -13.16 5.45
N LYS A 79 -19.25 -13.23 4.44
CA LYS A 79 -19.13 -14.40 3.55
C LYS A 79 -18.18 -15.46 4.09
N SER A 80 -17.49 -15.18 5.19
CA SER A 80 -16.46 -16.09 5.70
C SER A 80 -17.03 -17.36 6.33
N GLY A 81 -18.33 -17.36 6.68
CA GLY A 81 -18.95 -18.45 7.46
C GLY A 81 -18.35 -18.61 8.85
N LYS A 82 -17.49 -17.68 9.27
CA LYS A 82 -16.81 -17.68 10.57
C LYS A 82 -17.41 -16.59 11.43
N THR A 83 -17.83 -16.97 12.64
CA THR A 83 -18.27 -16.07 13.68
C THR A 83 -17.40 -16.30 14.90
N GLU A 84 -16.88 -15.23 15.50
CA GLU A 84 -16.20 -15.33 16.79
C GLU A 84 -17.21 -15.76 17.87
N THR A 85 -16.72 -16.44 18.90
CA THR A 85 -17.54 -16.86 20.05
C THR A 85 -17.46 -15.79 21.15
N ALA A 86 -18.49 -15.72 22.00
CA ALA A 86 -18.49 -14.80 23.15
C ALA A 86 -17.26 -15.01 24.05
N LYS A 87 -16.86 -16.27 24.27
CA LYS A 87 -15.63 -16.61 25.01
C LYS A 87 -14.39 -16.00 24.36
N SER A 88 -14.22 -16.15 23.04
CA SER A 88 -13.05 -15.59 22.34
C SER A 88 -13.01 -14.06 22.37
N GLN A 89 -14.17 -13.40 22.42
CA GLN A 89 -14.24 -11.95 22.56
C GLN A 89 -13.88 -11.51 23.98
N LYS A 90 -14.47 -12.14 25.00
CA LYS A 90 -14.15 -11.89 26.42
C LYS A 90 -12.67 -12.08 26.72
N THR A 91 -12.03 -13.12 26.18
CA THR A 91 -10.58 -13.32 26.38
C THR A 91 -9.70 -12.28 25.66
N LYS A 92 -10.17 -11.70 24.55
CA LYS A 92 -9.40 -10.74 23.75
C LYS A 92 -9.56 -9.30 24.25
N LEU A 93 -10.75 -8.96 24.73
CA LEU A 93 -11.11 -7.61 25.15
C LEU A 93 -11.15 -7.45 26.69
N GLY A 94 -11.19 -8.55 27.43
CA GLY A 94 -11.41 -8.56 28.88
C GLY A 94 -12.88 -8.38 29.26
N ASP A 95 -13.15 -8.49 30.56
CA ASP A 95 -14.41 -8.08 31.17
C ASP A 95 -14.25 -6.71 31.83
N GLU A 96 -15.19 -5.79 31.56
CA GLU A 96 -15.11 -4.42 32.05
C GLU A 96 -15.12 -4.33 33.59
N ALA A 97 -15.87 -5.22 34.25
CA ALA A 97 -15.97 -5.23 35.72
C ALA A 97 -14.67 -5.72 36.38
N GLU A 98 -14.03 -6.75 35.81
CA GLU A 98 -12.74 -7.26 36.31
C GLU A 98 -11.63 -6.22 36.08
N ALA A 99 -11.62 -5.59 34.90
CA ALA A 99 -10.64 -4.56 34.55
C ALA A 99 -10.75 -3.30 35.44
N GLN A 100 -11.95 -2.92 35.88
CA GLN A 100 -12.11 -1.77 36.80
C GLN A 100 -11.53 -2.05 38.19
N ILE A 101 -11.74 -3.26 38.70
CA ILE A 101 -11.24 -3.66 40.03
C ILE A 101 -9.70 -3.75 40.00
N GLU A 102 -9.15 -4.38 38.96
CA GLU A 102 -7.69 -4.47 38.77
C GLU A 102 -7.06 -3.08 38.60
N ALA A 103 -7.67 -2.20 37.81
CA ALA A 103 -7.16 -0.85 37.62
C ALA A 103 -7.22 0.00 38.91
N GLU A 104 -8.23 -0.18 39.75
CA GLU A 104 -8.31 0.51 41.05
C GLU A 104 -7.26 -0.02 42.03
N ALA A 105 -7.02 -1.33 42.03
CA ALA A 105 -5.95 -1.94 42.82
C ALA A 105 -4.56 -1.47 42.35
N ASP A 106 -4.29 -1.50 41.05
CA ASP A 106 -3.02 -1.03 40.47
C ASP A 106 -2.82 0.47 40.75
N ALA A 107 -3.86 1.29 40.66
CA ALA A 107 -3.77 2.71 40.99
C ALA A 107 -3.50 2.96 42.48
N ALA A 108 -4.06 2.14 43.37
CA ALA A 108 -3.78 2.21 44.80
C ALA A 108 -2.35 1.75 45.12
N GLU A 109 -1.86 0.72 44.44
CA GLU A 109 -0.47 0.26 44.56
C GLU A 109 0.52 1.30 44.03
N GLU A 110 0.26 1.94 42.88
CA GLU A 110 1.11 3.03 42.39
C GLU A 110 1.11 4.23 43.33
N LEU A 111 -0.04 4.62 43.89
CA LEU A 111 -0.11 5.72 44.86
C LEU A 111 0.66 5.38 46.14
N ALA A 112 0.53 4.14 46.64
CA ALA A 112 1.28 3.69 47.80
C ALA A 112 2.80 3.64 47.53
N ALA A 113 3.20 3.20 46.33
CA ALA A 113 4.61 3.22 45.92
C ALA A 113 5.15 4.64 45.77
N GLU A 114 4.36 5.57 45.24
CA GLU A 114 4.72 6.99 45.13
C GLU A 114 4.81 7.66 46.52
N GLU A 115 3.96 7.28 47.46
CA GLU A 115 3.98 7.74 48.86
C GLU A 115 5.18 7.16 49.64
N GLU A 116 5.56 5.89 49.41
CA GLU A 116 6.80 5.31 49.95
C GLU A 116 8.05 5.99 49.36
N GLU A 117 8.07 6.27 48.05
CA GLU A 117 9.20 6.99 47.42
C GLU A 117 9.30 8.45 47.91
N GLU A 118 8.17 9.06 48.29
CA GLU A 118 8.14 10.39 48.90
C GLU A 118 8.58 10.40 50.38
N ALA A 119 8.29 9.32 51.13
CA ALA A 119 8.72 9.14 52.51
C ALA A 119 10.21 8.79 52.66
N GLU A 120 10.82 8.16 51.65
CA GLU A 120 12.26 7.84 51.63
C GLU A 120 13.16 9.00 51.17
N LYS A 121 12.62 10.20 50.93
CA LYS A 121 13.44 11.39 50.65
C LYS A 121 14.40 11.62 51.83
N PRO A 122 15.72 11.48 51.65
CA PRO A 122 16.67 11.66 52.74
C PRO A 122 16.60 13.12 53.20
N VAL A 123 16.58 13.35 54.51
CA VAL A 123 16.68 14.69 55.09
C VAL A 123 17.94 15.36 54.56
N TYR A 124 17.78 16.25 53.57
CA TYR A 124 18.90 16.96 52.96
C TYR A 124 19.44 18.00 53.94
N LYS A 125 20.68 17.85 54.36
CA LYS A 125 21.43 18.95 54.99
C LYS A 125 21.59 20.06 53.96
N THR A 126 21.41 21.32 54.36
CA THR A 126 21.65 22.43 53.44
C THR A 126 23.16 22.54 53.15
N LEU A 127 23.52 23.18 52.02
CA LEU A 127 24.93 23.41 51.70
C LEU A 127 25.64 24.19 52.82
N ASP A 128 24.93 25.12 53.45
CA ASP A 128 25.44 25.91 54.57
C ASP A 128 25.72 25.04 55.81
N ASP A 129 24.83 24.09 56.13
CA ASP A 129 25.04 23.12 57.20
C ASP A 129 26.28 22.27 56.92
N TYR A 130 26.47 21.82 55.67
CA TYR A 130 27.64 21.04 55.27
C TYR A 130 28.95 21.85 55.41
N PHE A 131 28.95 23.13 55.01
CA PHE A 131 30.12 23.99 55.18
C PHE A 131 30.44 24.26 56.65
N SER A 132 29.41 24.43 57.50
CA SER A 132 29.61 24.61 58.94
C SER A 132 30.19 23.34 59.61
N GLU A 133 29.74 22.15 59.23
CA GLU A 133 30.29 20.87 59.70
C GLU A 133 31.74 20.68 59.25
N LEU A 134 32.07 21.00 58.00
CA LEU A 134 33.45 20.95 57.50
C LEU A 134 34.35 21.92 58.26
N GLN A 135 33.86 23.12 58.55
CA GLN A 135 34.63 24.13 59.27
C GLN A 135 34.89 23.68 60.72
N LEU A 136 33.88 23.14 61.42
CA LEU A 136 34.04 22.57 62.75
C LEU A 136 35.01 21.38 62.78
N GLN A 137 35.00 20.53 61.74
CA GLN A 137 35.97 19.43 61.61
C GLN A 137 37.40 19.96 61.40
N GLN A 138 37.58 20.99 60.57
CA GLN A 138 38.88 21.62 60.33
C GLN A 138 39.42 22.31 61.58
N GLU A 139 38.56 23.02 62.31
CA GLU A 139 38.90 23.67 63.58
C GLU A 139 39.26 22.63 64.66
N GLY A 140 38.51 21.52 64.74
CA GLY A 140 38.83 20.40 65.63
C GLY A 140 40.14 19.69 65.28
N LEU A 141 40.49 19.60 64.00
CA LEU A 141 41.77 19.07 63.51
C LEU A 141 42.94 20.06 63.69
N ALA A 142 42.68 21.37 63.67
CA ALA A 142 43.67 22.42 63.91
C ALA A 142 43.95 22.64 65.41
N ALA A 143 42.98 22.35 66.27
CA ALA A 143 43.13 22.41 67.73
C ALA A 143 44.04 21.30 68.30
N GLN A 144 44.28 20.23 67.54
CA GLN A 144 45.27 19.21 67.89
C GLN A 144 46.67 19.68 67.47
N PRO A 145 47.66 19.74 68.39
CA PRO A 145 49.00 20.18 68.04
C PRO A 145 49.64 19.21 67.04
N LYS A 146 49.76 19.61 65.77
CA LYS A 146 50.50 18.88 64.74
C LYS A 146 51.99 18.88 65.12
N ARG A 147 52.50 17.73 65.56
CA ARG A 147 53.96 17.50 65.66
C ARG A 147 54.56 17.58 64.25
N ALA A 148 55.73 18.21 64.11
CA ALA A 148 56.40 18.32 62.82
C ALA A 148 56.73 16.92 62.25
N PRO A 149 56.57 16.69 60.94
CA PRO A 149 57.01 15.45 60.31
C PRO A 149 58.52 15.28 60.53
N ASN A 150 58.93 14.08 60.95
CA ASN A 150 60.29 13.70 61.35
C ASN A 150 60.84 14.25 62.68
N ALA A 151 60.01 14.80 63.57
CA ALA A 151 60.41 15.02 64.96
C ALA A 151 60.73 13.67 65.65
N GLY A 152 62.01 13.26 65.60
CA GLY A 152 62.54 12.02 66.19
C GLY A 152 62.97 10.90 65.21
N ALA A 153 63.09 11.17 63.90
CA ALA A 153 63.40 10.13 62.90
C ALA A 153 64.58 10.43 61.95
N GLU A 154 65.51 11.31 62.36
CA GLU A 154 66.60 11.77 61.48
C GLU A 154 67.70 10.71 61.23
N ASP A 155 67.81 9.68 62.07
CA ASP A 155 68.92 8.70 61.98
C ASP A 155 68.60 7.40 61.23
N LYS A 156 67.37 7.20 60.71
CA LYS A 156 66.93 5.83 60.34
C LYS A 156 66.94 5.48 58.86
N TRP A 157 66.98 6.41 57.90
CA TRP A 157 66.72 6.08 56.47
C TRP A 157 67.73 6.69 55.47
N SER A 158 69.04 6.46 55.68
CA SER A 158 70.08 6.87 54.72
C SER A 158 70.42 5.82 53.64
N ASN A 159 69.76 4.65 53.61
CA ASN A 159 70.14 3.53 52.72
C ASN A 159 68.96 2.80 52.06
N ALA A 160 68.09 3.49 51.30
CA ALA A 160 67.10 2.79 50.48
C ALA A 160 66.89 3.46 49.12
N GLU A 161 67.20 2.72 48.05
CA GLU A 161 67.07 3.11 46.64
C GLU A 161 65.61 3.06 46.15
N LEU A 162 65.28 3.98 45.24
CA LEU A 162 63.93 4.27 44.77
C LEU A 162 63.58 3.40 43.56
N LEU A 163 62.76 2.36 43.75
CA LEU A 163 62.32 1.45 42.68
C LEU A 163 61.03 1.96 42.00
N VAL A 164 61.16 2.53 40.81
CA VAL A 164 60.04 2.92 39.92
C VAL A 164 59.70 1.75 38.99
N LYS A 165 58.47 1.25 39.04
CA LYS A 165 57.97 0.19 38.14
C LYS A 165 57.63 0.77 36.77
N GLU A 166 58.53 0.64 35.81
CA GLU A 166 58.25 0.86 34.40
C GLU A 166 57.47 -0.35 33.83
N ARG A 167 56.33 -0.09 33.18
CA ARG A 167 55.53 -1.11 32.50
C ARG A 167 55.79 -1.03 30.99
N GLU A 168 56.61 -1.92 30.47
CA GLU A 168 56.83 -2.05 29.03
C GLU A 168 55.71 -2.89 28.38
N VAL A 169 55.14 -2.39 27.29
CA VAL A 169 54.09 -3.06 26.50
C VAL A 169 54.77 -4.04 25.53
N PHE A 170 54.75 -5.33 25.86
CA PHE A 170 55.58 -6.35 25.20
C PHE A 170 55.14 -6.74 23.78
N ILE A 171 53.95 -6.35 23.29
CA ILE A 171 53.54 -6.57 21.89
C ILE A 171 52.67 -5.40 21.42
N PRO A 172 53.05 -4.65 20.37
CA PRO A 172 52.19 -3.63 19.79
C PRO A 172 51.04 -4.30 18.99
N PRO A 173 49.78 -3.86 19.13
CA PRO A 173 48.66 -4.43 18.39
C PRO A 173 48.79 -4.11 16.89
N THR A 174 48.81 -5.15 16.06
CA THR A 174 49.16 -5.08 14.62
C THR A 174 48.01 -4.72 13.68
N SER A 175 46.79 -4.48 14.16
CA SER A 175 45.76 -3.81 13.37
C SER A 175 44.65 -3.20 14.22
N VAL A 176 44.32 -1.94 13.93
CA VAL A 176 43.19 -1.23 14.54
C VAL A 176 41.98 -1.40 13.62
N LYS A 177 40.93 -2.06 14.09
CA LYS A 177 39.66 -2.19 13.35
C LYS A 177 39.01 -0.81 13.20
N GLN A 178 38.99 -0.30 11.97
CA GLN A 178 38.25 0.90 11.60
C GLN A 178 36.73 0.60 11.62
N THR A 179 36.01 1.18 12.57
CA THR A 179 34.56 1.08 12.65
C THR A 179 33.92 2.03 11.64
N LYS A 180 33.26 1.49 10.61
CA LYS A 180 32.50 2.28 9.64
C LYS A 180 31.28 2.90 10.33
N GLN A 181 31.34 4.19 10.65
CA GLN A 181 30.20 4.94 11.15
C GLN A 181 29.18 5.13 10.01
N LYS A 182 27.96 4.62 10.19
CA LYS A 182 26.84 4.88 9.26
C LYS A 182 26.33 6.31 9.48
N ALA A 183 26.16 7.07 8.40
CA ALA A 183 25.61 8.41 8.44
C ALA A 183 24.19 8.39 9.05
N LYS A 184 23.98 9.15 10.13
CA LYS A 184 22.66 9.31 10.77
C LYS A 184 21.75 10.06 9.80
N LYS A 185 20.54 9.55 9.58
CA LYS A 185 19.52 10.20 8.74
C LYS A 185 19.16 11.55 9.37
N ALA A 186 19.38 12.65 8.66
CA ALA A 186 18.96 13.97 9.08
C ALA A 186 17.44 14.10 8.91
N LYS A 187 16.77 14.70 9.90
CA LYS A 187 15.35 15.06 9.79
C LYS A 187 15.25 16.26 8.85
N GLN A 188 14.51 16.09 7.75
CA GLN A 188 14.19 17.18 6.84
C GLN A 188 12.87 17.79 7.30
N TYR A 189 12.94 19.01 7.84
CA TYR A 189 11.75 19.78 8.19
C TYR A 189 11.20 20.38 6.88
N VAL A 190 9.94 20.07 6.58
CA VAL A 190 9.22 20.64 5.44
C VAL A 190 8.23 21.65 5.99
N ASP A 191 8.41 22.92 5.64
CA ASP A 191 7.48 23.98 6.01
C ASP A 191 6.22 23.86 5.15
N VAL A 192 5.15 23.35 5.73
CA VAL A 192 3.86 23.24 5.06
C VAL A 192 3.03 24.47 5.39
N ASN A 193 2.88 25.37 4.43
CA ASN A 193 1.90 26.45 4.49
C ASN A 193 0.50 25.87 4.22
N VAL A 194 -0.21 25.51 5.28
CA VAL A 194 -1.61 25.09 5.19
C VAL A 194 -2.49 26.33 5.12
N ILE A 195 -2.99 26.64 3.93
CA ILE A 195 -4.06 27.62 3.74
C ILE A 195 -5.38 26.86 3.85
N VAL A 196 -6.09 27.02 4.97
CA VAL A 196 -7.47 26.56 5.11
C VAL A 196 -8.36 27.65 4.54
N ALA A 197 -8.82 27.45 3.31
CA ALA A 197 -9.84 28.30 2.70
C ALA A 197 -11.21 27.67 2.95
N ASP A 198 -12.09 28.39 3.66
CA ASP A 198 -13.51 28.06 3.74
C ASP A 198 -14.12 28.16 2.34
N GLU A 199 -14.75 27.05 1.92
CA GLU A 199 -15.45 26.81 0.65
C GLU A 199 -15.38 27.92 -0.40
N VAL A 200 -14.22 28.05 -1.05
CA VAL A 200 -14.20 28.65 -2.38
C VAL A 200 -14.91 27.64 -3.29
N ARG A 201 -16.16 27.95 -3.65
CA ARG A 201 -16.86 27.25 -4.74
C ARG A 201 -16.05 27.44 -6.00
N ILE A 202 -15.14 26.52 -6.28
CA ILE A 202 -14.51 26.38 -7.58
C ILE A 202 -15.67 26.15 -8.56
N PRO A 203 -15.97 27.06 -9.50
CA PRO A 203 -16.89 26.74 -10.56
C PRO A 203 -16.28 25.57 -11.32
N ARG A 204 -16.85 24.37 -11.14
CA ARG A 204 -16.55 23.24 -12.01
C ARG A 204 -16.90 23.69 -13.42
N GLU A 205 -15.88 23.94 -14.23
CA GLU A 205 -16.06 24.00 -15.67
C GLU A 205 -16.76 22.71 -16.09
N ARG A 206 -18.02 22.83 -16.49
CA ARG A 206 -18.72 21.74 -17.15
C ARG A 206 -17.93 21.45 -18.42
N PRO A 207 -17.55 20.20 -18.69
CA PRO A 207 -16.83 19.88 -19.92
C PRO A 207 -17.68 20.34 -21.09
N ALA A 208 -17.10 21.20 -21.93
CA ALA A 208 -17.68 21.63 -23.18
C ALA A 208 -18.14 20.37 -23.93
N ARG A 209 -19.46 20.27 -24.17
CA ARG A 209 -20.02 19.32 -25.13
C ARG A 209 -19.50 19.72 -26.51
N SER A 210 -18.30 19.25 -26.85
CA SER A 210 -17.78 19.28 -28.20
C SER A 210 -18.58 18.29 -29.04
N SER A 211 -19.65 18.81 -29.62
CA SER A 211 -20.14 18.42 -30.93
C SER A 211 -18.95 18.39 -31.90
N ASN A 212 -18.37 17.21 -32.13
CA ASN A 212 -17.83 16.83 -33.43
C ASN A 212 -17.50 15.33 -33.48
N THR A 213 -18.48 14.60 -33.99
CA THR A 213 -18.33 13.49 -34.93
C THR A 213 -17.06 13.58 -35.78
N ARG A 214 -16.15 12.61 -35.63
CA ARG A 214 -15.32 11.92 -36.67
C ARG A 214 -13.89 11.67 -36.19
N GLY A 215 -13.45 10.41 -36.28
CA GLY A 215 -12.06 10.13 -36.63
C GLY A 215 -11.20 9.42 -35.58
N ARG A 216 -11.30 8.09 -35.59
CA ARG A 216 -10.17 7.14 -35.54
C ARG A 216 -9.18 7.29 -34.36
N GLY A 217 -9.36 6.40 -33.39
CA GLY A 217 -8.33 6.04 -32.44
C GLY A 217 -7.09 5.43 -33.11
N ARG A 218 -5.94 5.67 -32.47
CA ARG A 218 -4.74 4.81 -32.48
C ARG A 218 -3.89 5.19 -31.27
N ALA A 219 -4.13 4.52 -30.14
CA ALA A 219 -3.12 4.33 -29.13
C ALA A 219 -2.49 2.95 -29.37
N PRO A 220 -1.15 2.80 -29.43
CA PRO A 220 -0.51 1.52 -29.64
C PRO A 220 -0.75 0.62 -28.41
N ARG A 221 -1.39 -0.53 -28.65
CA ARG A 221 -1.59 -1.59 -27.66
C ARG A 221 -0.23 -2.12 -27.20
N GLY A 222 -0.07 -2.24 -25.89
CA GLY A 222 1.12 -2.75 -25.23
C GLY A 222 1.51 -4.15 -25.66
N LYS A 223 2.82 -4.37 -25.68
CA LYS A 223 3.48 -5.67 -25.80
C LYS A 223 3.99 -6.03 -24.40
N ALA A 224 3.22 -6.81 -23.65
CA ALA A 224 3.71 -7.50 -22.46
C ALA A 224 4.22 -8.89 -22.87
N PRO A 225 5.45 -9.29 -22.51
CA PRO A 225 5.94 -10.62 -22.78
C PRO A 225 5.23 -11.66 -21.90
N LYS A 226 4.78 -12.75 -22.52
CA LYS A 226 4.31 -13.95 -21.82
C LYS A 226 5.51 -14.63 -21.17
N SER A 227 5.74 -14.43 -19.88
CA SER A 227 6.55 -15.35 -19.08
C SER A 227 5.66 -16.50 -18.61
N ALA A 228 5.74 -17.64 -19.29
CA ALA A 228 5.19 -18.88 -18.79
C ALA A 228 6.08 -19.36 -17.63
N ALA A 229 5.59 -19.27 -16.39
CA ALA A 229 6.18 -20.03 -15.29
C ALA A 229 5.84 -21.52 -15.50
N PRO A 230 6.80 -22.45 -15.33
CA PRO A 230 6.48 -23.87 -15.40
C PRO A 230 5.53 -24.24 -14.25
N LYS A 231 4.46 -24.97 -14.55
CA LYS A 231 3.63 -25.61 -13.53
C LYS A 231 4.50 -26.64 -12.81
N ILE A 232 4.62 -26.50 -11.50
CA ILE A 232 5.25 -27.51 -10.63
C ILE A 232 4.26 -28.67 -10.55
N GLU A 233 4.62 -29.83 -11.10
CA GLU A 233 3.89 -31.07 -10.89
C GLU A 233 4.22 -31.61 -9.50
N LEU A 234 3.18 -31.81 -8.69
CA LEU A 234 3.28 -32.41 -7.36
C LEU A 234 3.40 -33.93 -7.53
N ASN A 235 4.64 -34.43 -7.52
CA ASN A 235 4.95 -35.87 -7.52
C ASN A 235 5.68 -36.23 -6.20
N ASP A 236 5.63 -37.51 -5.81
CA ASP A 236 6.17 -38.06 -4.55
C ASP A 236 7.67 -37.81 -4.30
N LYS A 237 8.39 -37.26 -5.29
CA LYS A 237 9.79 -36.84 -5.17
C LYS A 237 9.97 -35.44 -4.55
N ASN A 238 8.90 -34.63 -4.51
CA ASN A 238 8.92 -33.23 -4.05
C ASN A 238 8.28 -33.04 -2.68
N PHE A 239 7.88 -34.11 -1.99
CA PHE A 239 7.49 -34.05 -0.59
C PHE A 239 8.60 -34.65 0.27
N PRO A 240 9.13 -33.92 1.29
CA PRO A 240 9.92 -34.56 2.32
C PRO A 240 9.00 -35.55 3.06
N ALA A 241 9.35 -36.84 3.01
CA ALA A 241 8.70 -37.86 3.81
C ALA A 241 8.78 -37.47 5.29
N LEU A 242 7.69 -37.71 6.03
CA LEU A 242 7.57 -37.51 7.48
C LEU A 242 8.68 -38.21 8.25
#